data_AF-A0A378KQ76-F1
#
_entry.id   AF-A0A378KQ76-F1
#
_cell.length_a   1.000
_cell.length_b   1.000
_cell.length_c   1.000
_cell.angle_alpha   90.00
_cell.angle_beta   90.00
_cell.angle_gamma   90.00
#
_symmetry.space_group_name_H-M   'P 1'
#
loop_
_entity.id
_entity.type
_entity.pdbx_description
1 polymer ?
#
loop_
_entity_poly.entity_id
_entity_poly.type
_entity_poly.pdbx_seq_one_letter_code
_entity_poly.pdbx_strand_id
1 'polypeptide(L)'
;MKKISGIISLILINGSSSYLIYVYVLIACSTKMNNLLQVAYEPSGMQMFFYFISLPFFIVLAILSRIHCFYFDVKRGLSLWLFLIWILYFLFIEFIDQIVHFPNGNDLFYYGSLAISLGAFTLIGLTTHFQLKQLMSNSW
;
A
#
# COMPACT_ATOMS: atom_id res chain seq x y z
N MET A 1 -4.91 -29.55 2.28
CA MET A 1 -5.67 -28.43 1.67
C MET A 1 -5.50 -27.09 2.40
N LYS A 2 -5.48 -27.08 3.74
CA LYS A 2 -5.35 -25.86 4.56
C LYS A 2 -4.09 -25.03 4.23
N LYS A 3 -2.94 -25.67 4.00
CA LYS A 3 -1.69 -25.00 3.57
C LYS A 3 -1.82 -24.23 2.25
N ILE A 4 -2.35 -24.87 1.21
CA ILE A 4 -2.54 -24.24 -0.10
C ILE A 4 -3.53 -23.07 0.01
N SER A 5 -4.64 -23.26 0.73
CA SER A 5 -5.61 -22.19 0.99
C SER A 5 -4.99 -21.00 1.73
N GLY A 6 -4.13 -21.25 2.72
CA GLY A 6 -3.36 -20.20 3.40
C GLY A 6 -2.46 -19.44 2.44
N ILE A 7 -1.69 -20.13 1.61
CA ILE A 7 -0.81 -19.49 0.63
C ILE A 7 -1.62 -18.63 -0.36
N ILE A 8 -2.73 -19.14 -0.89
CA ILE A 8 -3.61 -18.40 -1.80
C ILE A 8 -4.17 -17.15 -1.11
N SER A 9 -4.69 -17.29 0.11
CA SER A 9 -5.22 -16.16 0.88
C SER A 9 -4.16 -15.10 1.15
N LEU A 10 -2.93 -15.52 1.50
CA LEU A 10 -1.80 -14.62 1.73
C LEU A 10 -1.45 -13.83 0.46
N ILE A 11 -1.34 -14.52 -0.68
CA ILE A 11 -1.04 -13.91 -1.98
C ILE A 11 -2.13 -12.89 -2.36
N LEU A 12 -3.41 -13.24 -2.16
CA LEU A 12 -4.51 -12.33 -2.47
C LEU A 12 -4.47 -11.06 -1.62
N ILE A 13 -4.29 -11.19 -0.30
CA ILE A 13 -4.28 -10.03 0.61
C ILE A 13 -3.06 -9.15 0.34
N ASN A 14 -1.87 -9.73 0.30
CA ASN A 14 -0.62 -8.98 0.19
C ASN A 14 -0.39 -8.48 -1.24
N GLY A 15 -0.86 -9.23 -2.24
CA GLY A 15 -0.89 -8.83 -3.64
C GLY A 15 -1.85 -7.66 -3.87
N SER A 16 -3.07 -7.72 -3.32
CA SER A 16 -4.02 -6.61 -3.39
C SER A 16 -3.50 -5.36 -2.68
N SER A 17 -2.82 -5.54 -1.54
CA SER A 17 -2.16 -4.45 -0.82
C SER A 17 -1.06 -3.81 -1.68
N SER A 18 -0.18 -4.63 -2.26
CA SER A 18 0.87 -4.17 -3.18
C SER A 18 0.29 -3.45 -4.40
N TYR A 19 -0.83 -3.95 -4.94
CA TYR A 19 -1.51 -3.32 -6.07
C TYR A 19 -2.04 -1.93 -5.70
N LEU A 20 -2.65 -1.75 -4.53
CA LEU A 20 -3.07 -0.42 -4.08
C LEU A 20 -1.88 0.55 -3.98
N ILE A 21 -0.76 0.10 -3.40
CA ILE A 21 0.48 0.92 -3.33
C ILE A 21 1.01 1.23 -4.73
N TYR A 22 0.91 0.30 -5.67
CA TYR A 22 1.28 0.55 -7.06
C TYR A 22 0.40 1.64 -7.71
N VAL A 23 -0.91 1.63 -7.47
CA VAL A 23 -1.80 2.69 -7.98
C VAL A 23 -1.44 4.05 -7.37
N TYR A 24 -1.09 4.10 -6.08
CA TYR A 24 -0.55 5.31 -5.44
C TYR A 24 0.71 5.84 -6.15
N VAL A 25 1.63 4.95 -6.52
CA VAL A 25 2.83 5.31 -7.30
C VAL A 25 2.46 5.87 -8.66
N LEU A 26 1.50 5.27 -9.37
CA LEU A 26 1.04 5.77 -10.67
C LEU A 26 0.48 7.18 -10.57
N ILE A 27 -0.31 7.44 -9.53
CA ILE A 27 -0.89 8.76 -9.27
C ILE A 27 0.20 9.78 -8.95
N ALA A 28 1.19 9.42 -8.12
CA ALA A 28 2.33 10.29 -7.90
C ALA A 28 3.10 10.55 -9.21
N CYS A 29 3.28 9.54 -10.05
CA CYS A 29 3.96 9.69 -11.34
C CYS A 29 3.22 10.60 -12.32
N SER A 30 1.87 10.57 -12.34
CA SER A 30 1.09 11.44 -13.21
C SER A 30 1.24 12.92 -12.85
N THR A 31 1.71 13.26 -11.64
CA THR A 31 1.94 14.66 -11.23
C THR A 31 3.28 15.22 -11.66
N LYS A 32 4.11 14.47 -12.40
CA LYS A 32 5.43 14.92 -12.84
C LYS A 32 5.72 14.53 -14.28
N MET A 33 6.09 15.51 -15.12
CA MET A 33 6.37 15.29 -16.54
C MET A 33 7.50 14.29 -16.78
N ASN A 34 8.61 14.42 -16.06
CA ASN A 34 9.76 13.50 -16.14
C ASN A 34 9.74 12.55 -14.93
N ASN A 35 8.77 11.64 -14.90
CA ASN A 35 8.64 10.64 -13.84
C ASN A 35 9.34 9.31 -14.17
N LEU A 36 9.70 8.58 -13.13
CA LEU A 36 10.40 7.29 -13.15
C LEU A 36 9.72 6.23 -14.04
N LEU A 37 8.38 6.20 -14.05
CA LEU A 37 7.60 5.17 -14.75
C LEU A 37 7.08 5.62 -16.13
N GLN A 38 7.48 6.81 -16.59
CA GLN A 38 7.03 7.41 -17.85
C GLN A 38 5.50 7.48 -18.01
N VAL A 39 4.79 7.64 -16.89
CA VAL A 39 3.34 7.84 -16.87
C VAL A 39 3.01 9.19 -17.49
N ALA A 40 1.94 9.28 -18.28
CA ALA A 40 1.51 10.55 -18.86
C ALA A 40 1.22 11.59 -17.77
N TYR A 41 1.69 12.82 -17.98
CA TYR A 41 1.46 13.91 -17.05
C TYR A 41 -0.01 14.32 -17.06
N GLU A 42 -0.67 14.17 -15.91
CA GLU A 42 -2.05 14.57 -15.68
C GLU A 42 -2.16 15.19 -14.28
N PRO A 43 -2.06 16.53 -14.17
CA PRO A 43 -2.13 17.24 -12.90
C PRO A 43 -3.58 17.45 -12.44
N SER A 44 -4.43 16.44 -12.57
CA SER A 44 -5.81 16.54 -12.09
C SER A 44 -5.82 16.58 -10.56
N GLY A 45 -6.54 17.53 -9.97
CA GLY A 45 -6.74 17.63 -8.50
C GLY A 45 -7.50 16.45 -7.88
N MET A 46 -7.78 15.40 -8.67
CA MET A 46 -8.45 14.17 -8.27
C MET A 46 -7.58 13.23 -7.44
N GLN A 47 -6.29 13.55 -7.29
CA GLN A 47 -5.35 12.77 -6.49
C GLN A 47 -5.88 12.59 -5.06
N MET A 48 -6.17 13.69 -4.35
CA MET A 48 -6.66 13.66 -2.96
C MET A 48 -7.92 12.79 -2.80
N PHE A 49 -8.83 12.82 -3.76
CA PHE A 49 -10.04 12.01 -3.77
C PHE A 49 -9.74 10.51 -3.81
N PHE A 50 -8.74 10.10 -4.60
CA PHE A 50 -8.33 8.70 -4.65
C PHE A 50 -7.74 8.22 -3.32
N TYR A 51 -6.88 9.01 -2.69
CA TYR A 51 -6.30 8.67 -1.39
C TYR A 51 -7.38 8.49 -0.31
N PHE A 52 -8.40 9.35 -0.32
CA PHE A 52 -9.55 9.21 0.57
C PHE A 52 -10.37 7.94 0.27
N ILE A 53 -10.74 7.71 -1.00
CA ILE A 53 -11.52 6.53 -1.42
C ILE A 53 -10.79 5.21 -1.17
N SER A 54 -9.47 5.22 -1.12
CA SER A 54 -8.71 4.00 -0.85
C SER A 54 -8.86 3.49 0.59
N LEU A 55 -9.30 4.33 1.54
CA LEU A 55 -9.48 3.99 2.96
C LEU A 55 -10.32 2.71 3.16
N PRO A 56 -11.56 2.59 2.64
CA PRO A 56 -12.36 1.38 2.78
C PRO A 56 -11.62 0.13 2.30
N PHE A 57 -10.82 0.22 1.23
CA PHE A 57 -10.04 -0.92 0.75
C PHE A 57 -8.93 -1.31 1.73
N PHE A 58 -8.20 -0.34 2.30
CA PHE A 58 -7.22 -0.62 3.34
C PHE A 58 -7.85 -1.22 4.61
N ILE A 59 -9.04 -0.75 5.01
CA ILE A 59 -9.80 -1.32 6.14
C ILE A 59 -10.16 -2.77 5.85
N VAL A 60 -10.74 -3.06 4.68
CA VAL A 60 -11.11 -4.43 4.30
C VAL A 60 -9.88 -5.34 4.27
N LEU A 61 -8.78 -4.89 3.67
CA LEU A 61 -7.53 -5.67 3.64
C LEU A 61 -6.94 -5.88 5.04
N ALA A 62 -7.03 -4.88 5.92
CA ALA A 62 -6.56 -5.01 7.30
C ALA A 62 -7.38 -6.04 8.08
N ILE A 63 -8.71 -6.06 7.91
CA ILE A 63 -9.59 -7.05 8.51
C ILE A 63 -9.28 -8.45 7.95
N LEU A 64 -9.19 -8.59 6.63
CA LEU A 64 -8.86 -9.86 5.98
C LEU A 64 -7.49 -10.38 6.42
N SER A 65 -6.49 -9.49 6.56
CA SER A 65 -5.16 -9.84 7.07
C SER A 65 -5.24 -10.39 8.50
N ARG A 66 -6.07 -9.80 9.35
CA ARG A 66 -6.28 -10.27 10.73
C ARG A 66 -6.97 -11.64 10.75
N ILE A 67 -8.04 -11.82 9.97
CA ILE A 67 -8.75 -13.10 9.84
C ILE A 67 -7.80 -14.18 9.33
N HIS A 68 -6.99 -13.87 8.31
CA HIS A 68 -5.98 -14.77 7.78
C HIS A 68 -5.00 -15.24 8.86
N CYS A 69 -4.42 -14.30 9.62
CA CYS A 69 -3.47 -14.63 10.67
C CYS A 69 -4.09 -15.50 11.77
N PHE A 70 -5.34 -15.21 12.15
CA PHE A 70 -6.07 -15.99 13.14
C PHE A 70 -6.39 -17.41 12.65
N TYR A 71 -6.90 -17.55 11.43
CA TYR A 71 -7.35 -18.85 10.90
C TYR A 71 -6.20 -19.81 10.60
N PHE A 72 -5.06 -19.30 10.12
CA PHE A 72 -3.89 -20.09 9.74
C PHE A 72 -2.78 -20.10 10.81
N ASP A 73 -3.01 -19.46 11.96
CA ASP A 73 -2.05 -19.32 13.07
C ASP A 73 -0.67 -18.82 12.61
N VAL A 74 -0.69 -17.71 11.84
CA VAL A 74 0.52 -17.10 11.28
C VAL A 74 0.85 -15.82 12.05
N LYS A 75 2.10 -15.73 12.51
CA LYS A 75 2.61 -14.56 13.23
C LYS A 75 3.02 -13.45 12.26
N ARG A 76 2.84 -12.20 12.69
CA ARG A 76 3.21 -10.95 11.98
C ARG A 76 2.33 -10.65 10.75
N GLY A 77 1.07 -10.32 11.01
CA GLY A 77 0.13 -9.85 9.99
C GLY A 77 0.36 -8.40 9.58
N LEU A 78 -0.21 -8.03 8.44
CA LEU A 78 -0.17 -6.68 7.88
C LEU A 78 -1.28 -5.78 8.40
N SER A 79 -2.23 -6.28 9.19
CA SER A 79 -3.44 -5.56 9.62
C SER A 79 -3.18 -4.14 10.15
N LEU A 80 -2.34 -4.00 11.19
CA LEU A 80 -2.00 -2.68 11.75
C LEU A 80 -1.17 -1.85 10.77
N TRP A 81 -0.25 -2.49 10.04
CA TRP A 81 0.64 -1.83 9.10
C TRP A 81 -0.09 -1.24 7.89
N LEU A 82 -1.11 -1.92 7.37
CA LEU A 82 -1.96 -1.44 6.28
C LEU A 82 -2.68 -0.14 6.66
N PHE A 83 -3.20 -0.11 7.89
CA PHE A 83 -3.83 1.10 8.41
C PHE A 83 -2.81 2.24 8.58
N LEU A 84 -1.62 1.95 9.11
CA LEU A 84 -0.54 2.95 9.24
C LEU A 84 -0.05 3.48 7.90
N ILE A 85 0.11 2.62 6.89
CA ILE A 85 0.50 3.03 5.53
C ILE A 85 -0.52 4.03 4.98
N TRP A 86 -1.82 3.73 5.10
CA TRP A 86 -2.87 4.64 4.66
C TRP A 86 -2.81 5.99 5.40
N ILE A 87 -2.67 5.97 6.74
CA ILE A 87 -2.54 7.20 7.54
C ILE A 87 -1.35 8.04 7.07
N LEU A 88 -0.20 7.40 6.80
CA LEU A 88 1.01 8.07 6.34
C LEU A 88 0.78 8.84 5.04
N TYR A 89 0.12 8.23 4.05
CA TYR A 89 -0.23 8.92 2.82
C TYR A 89 -1.27 10.02 3.04
N PHE A 90 -2.29 9.76 3.85
CA PHE A 90 -3.34 10.74 4.13
C PHE A 90 -2.77 12.01 4.74
N LEU A 91 -1.98 11.87 5.83
CA LEU A 91 -1.33 13.01 6.50
C LEU A 91 -0.34 13.72 5.60
N PHE A 92 0.44 12.98 4.79
CA PHE A 92 1.40 13.57 3.88
C PHE A 92 0.71 14.44 2.83
N ILE A 93 -0.44 14.03 2.33
CA ILE A 93 -1.20 14.79 1.32
C ILE A 93 -1.88 16.00 1.92
N GLU A 94 -2.47 15.85 3.11
CA GLU A 94 -3.05 16.98 3.83
C GLU A 94 -2.00 18.06 4.12
N PHE A 95 -0.79 17.65 4.51
CA PHE A 95 0.35 18.55 4.68
C PHE A 95 0.71 19.30 3.39
N ILE A 96 0.79 18.59 2.25
CA ILE A 96 1.13 19.19 0.95
C ILE A 96 0.06 20.20 0.53
N ASP A 97 -1.22 19.87 0.71
CA ASP A 97 -2.35 20.73 0.35
C ASP A 97 -2.36 22.02 1.18
N GLN A 98 -2.17 21.91 2.50
CA GLN A 98 -2.21 23.05 3.41
C GLN A 98 -1.01 24.01 3.26
N ILE A 99 0.19 23.49 2.95
CA ILE A 99 1.44 24.27 3.07
C ILE A 99 2.01 24.71 1.72
N VAL A 100 1.83 23.94 0.64
CA VAL A 100 2.59 24.17 -0.60
C VAL A 100 1.76 24.82 -1.73
N HIS A 101 0.45 25.00 -1.56
CA HIS A 101 -0.47 25.73 -2.47
C HIS A 101 -0.06 25.69 -3.96
N PHE A 102 -0.29 24.54 -4.59
CA PHE A 102 -0.02 24.14 -5.99
C PHE A 102 0.19 25.26 -7.04
N PRO A 103 1.43 25.73 -7.33
CA PRO A 103 1.66 26.49 -8.54
C PRO A 103 2.41 25.66 -9.59
N ASN A 104 3.19 24.64 -9.21
CA ASN A 104 3.99 23.81 -10.12
C ASN A 104 4.29 22.44 -9.49
N GLY A 105 4.18 21.37 -10.28
CA GLY A 105 4.38 19.96 -9.89
C GLY A 105 5.38 19.77 -8.75
N ASN A 106 4.85 19.39 -7.59
CA ASN A 106 5.59 19.43 -6.34
C ASN A 106 6.50 18.20 -6.24
N ASP A 107 7.79 18.39 -6.48
CA ASP A 107 8.83 17.37 -6.29
C ASP A 107 8.74 16.72 -4.90
N LEU A 108 8.33 17.47 -3.88
CA LEU A 108 8.13 16.94 -2.54
C LEU A 108 7.00 15.90 -2.53
N PHE A 109 5.84 16.20 -3.13
CA PHE A 109 4.73 15.24 -3.22
C PHE A 109 5.15 14.00 -4.01
N TYR A 110 5.82 14.19 -5.14
CA TYR A 110 6.28 13.10 -6.00
C TYR A 110 7.26 12.17 -5.26
N TYR A 111 8.40 12.70 -4.81
CA TYR A 111 9.44 11.90 -4.17
C TYR A 111 9.01 11.38 -2.79
N GLY A 112 8.24 12.16 -2.04
CA GLY A 112 7.68 11.74 -0.75
C GLY A 112 6.72 10.56 -0.90
N SER A 113 5.79 10.64 -1.87
CA SER A 113 4.88 9.52 -2.16
C SER A 113 5.65 8.28 -2.60
N LEU A 114 6.68 8.41 -3.45
CA LEU A 114 7.54 7.29 -3.84
C LEU A 114 8.29 6.68 -2.65
N ALA A 115 8.80 7.50 -1.74
CA ALA A 115 9.50 7.04 -0.55
C ALA A 115 8.57 6.22 0.37
N ILE A 116 7.35 6.71 0.60
CA ILE A 116 6.33 5.97 1.37
C ILE A 116 6.00 4.65 0.66
N SER A 117 5.82 4.67 -0.67
CA SER A 117 5.54 3.47 -1.47
C SER A 117 6.64 2.43 -1.36
N LEU A 118 7.90 2.85 -1.44
CA LEU A 118 9.05 1.96 -1.32
C LEU A 118 9.10 1.28 0.06
N GLY A 119 8.86 2.06 1.12
CA GLY A 119 8.74 1.55 2.49
C GLY A 119 7.59 0.53 2.63
N ALA A 120 6.43 0.85 2.07
CA ALA A 120 5.27 -0.03 2.07
C ALA A 120 5.52 -1.34 1.30
N PHE A 121 6.11 -1.29 0.11
CA PHE A 121 6.48 -2.50 -0.65
C PHE A 121 7.48 -3.37 0.11
N THR A 122 8.49 -2.76 0.71
CA THR A 122 9.50 -3.48 1.51
C THR A 122 8.85 -4.17 2.70
N LEU A 123 7.97 -3.46 3.41
CA LEU A 123 7.25 -4.02 4.55
C LEU A 123 6.35 -5.18 4.13
N ILE A 124 5.54 -5.01 3.08
CA ILE A 124 4.66 -6.06 2.56
C ILE A 124 5.49 -7.27 2.10
N GLY A 125 6.59 -7.05 1.40
CA GLY A 125 7.49 -8.13 0.95
C GLY A 125 8.07 -8.91 2.13
N LEU A 126 8.59 -8.22 3.15
CA LEU A 126 9.14 -8.84 4.35
C LEU A 126 8.09 -9.64 5.13
N THR A 127 6.92 -9.06 5.39
CA THR A 127 5.84 -9.78 6.09
C THR A 127 5.37 -10.99 5.28
N THR A 128 5.20 -10.84 3.95
CA THR A 128 4.85 -11.96 3.06
C THR A 128 5.87 -13.08 3.17
N HIS A 129 7.17 -12.76 3.12
CA HIS A 129 8.23 -13.76 3.24
C HIS A 129 8.14 -14.53 4.57
N PHE A 130 8.00 -13.83 5.69
CA PHE A 130 7.89 -14.49 7.00
C PHE A 130 6.62 -15.33 7.14
N GLN A 131 5.47 -14.83 6.66
CA GLN A 131 4.20 -15.55 6.71
C GLN A 131 4.22 -16.79 5.80
N LEU A 132 4.79 -16.67 4.60
CA LEU A 132 4.96 -17.79 3.67
C LEU A 132 5.87 -18.86 4.27
N LYS A 133 7.00 -18.47 4.88
CA LYS A 133 7.90 -19.40 5.55
C LYS A 133 7.19 -20.19 6.66
N GLN A 134 6.39 -19.52 7.49
CA GLN A 134 5.60 -20.17 8.54
C GLN A 134 4.55 -21.13 7.98
N LEU A 135 3.79 -20.71 6.97
CA LEU A 135 2.81 -21.58 6.29
C LEU A 135 3.48 -22.81 5.65
N MET A 136 4.72 -22.66 5.18
CA MET A 136 5.48 -23.77 4.61
C MET A 136 6.05 -24.72 5.65
N SER A 137 6.51 -24.20 6.79
CA SER A 137 7.10 -24.99 7.88
C SER A 137 6.07 -25.68 8.76
N ASN A 138 4.87 -25.12 8.89
CA ASN A 138 3.85 -25.72 9.74
C ASN A 138 3.36 -27.03 9.11
N SER A 139 3.51 -28.13 9.85
CA SER A 139 2.95 -29.44 9.53
C SER A 139 1.47 -29.47 9.89
N TRP A 140 0.61 -28.94 9.02
CA TRP A 140 -0.85 -29.08 9.09
C TRP A 140 -1.34 -30.19 8.19
#